data_AF-M7X8V0-F1
#
_entry.id   AF-M7X8V0-F1
#
_cell.length_a   1.000
_cell.length_b   1.000
_cell.length_c   1.000
_cell.angle_alpha   90.00
_cell.angle_beta   90.00
_cell.angle_gamma   90.00
#
_symmetry.space_group_name_H-M   'P 1'
#
loop_
_entity.id
_entity.type
_entity.pdbx_description
1 polymer ?
#
loop_
_entity_poly.entity_id
_entity_poly.type
_entity_poly.pdbx_seq_one_letter_code
_entity_poly.pdbx_strand_id
1 'polypeptide(L)'
;MKVDSLLDKIESSERSNKISIIEMIVDAVMSFPIQNLNDTDDYFHIVSSLLGKEEFTVNDLISYVDNLDLTLSESVIWEMASLNSLVHAFELMDKSGVTITEVKQRIEEL
;
A
#
# COMPACT_ATOMS: atom_id res chain seq x y z
N MET A 1 12.88 0.40 -32.75
CA MET A 1 13.31 1.01 -31.48
C MET A 1 14.35 0.09 -30.85
N LYS A 2 15.52 0.62 -30.50
CA LYS A 2 16.60 -0.14 -29.84
C LYS A 2 16.32 -0.22 -28.35
N VAL A 3 16.62 -1.37 -27.75
CA VAL A 3 16.45 -1.70 -26.32
C VAL A 3 17.05 -0.63 -25.40
N ASP A 4 18.08 0.07 -25.87
CA ASP A 4 18.74 1.19 -25.18
C ASP A 4 17.76 2.32 -24.77
N SER A 5 16.71 2.58 -25.56
CA SER A 5 15.70 3.61 -25.22
C SER A 5 14.70 3.19 -24.13
N LEU A 6 14.59 1.89 -23.84
CA LEU A 6 13.80 1.39 -22.72
C LEU A 6 14.60 1.46 -21.42
N LEU A 7 15.92 1.26 -21.49
CA LEU A 7 16.82 1.36 -20.35
C LEU A 7 16.92 2.80 -19.81
N ASP A 8 16.99 3.82 -20.67
CA ASP A 8 16.97 5.22 -20.22
C ASP A 8 15.62 5.62 -19.56
N LYS A 9 14.50 4.99 -19.95
CA LYS A 9 13.20 5.14 -19.26
C LYS A 9 13.17 4.39 -17.94
N ILE A 10 13.89 3.28 -17.84
CA ILE A 10 14.04 2.52 -16.60
C ILE A 10 15.04 3.22 -15.65
N GLU A 11 16.03 3.96 -16.12
CA GLU A 11 16.87 4.77 -15.22
C GLU A 11 16.11 5.98 -14.65
N SER A 12 15.04 6.44 -15.32
CA SER A 12 14.02 7.29 -14.70
C SER A 12 13.02 6.55 -13.78
N SER A 13 13.12 5.21 -13.67
CA SER A 13 12.16 4.37 -12.94
C SER A 13 12.33 4.35 -11.45
N GLU A 14 13.48 4.70 -10.86
CA GLU A 14 13.54 4.79 -9.39
C GLU A 14 12.57 5.86 -8.86
N ARG A 15 12.49 6.99 -9.55
CA ARG A 15 11.52 8.06 -9.24
C ARG A 15 10.08 7.62 -9.55
N SER A 16 9.87 6.95 -10.69
CA SER A 16 8.54 6.46 -11.10
C SER A 16 8.01 5.38 -10.15
N ASN A 17 8.85 4.42 -9.75
CA ASN A 17 8.47 3.31 -8.88
C ASN A 17 8.11 3.82 -7.49
N LYS A 18 8.85 4.81 -6.97
CA LYS A 18 8.53 5.47 -5.69
C LYS A 18 7.19 6.19 -5.72
N ILE A 19 6.89 6.92 -6.80
CA ILE A 19 5.60 7.60 -6.98
C ILE A 19 4.46 6.57 -7.02
N SER A 20 4.59 5.51 -7.81
CA SER A 20 3.55 4.48 -7.92
C SER A 20 3.31 3.74 -6.60
N ILE A 21 4.36 3.47 -5.81
CA ILE A 21 4.22 2.86 -4.47
C ILE A 21 3.43 3.78 -3.52
N ILE A 22 3.70 5.09 -3.57
CA ILE A 22 3.00 6.07 -2.72
C ILE A 22 1.54 6.22 -3.14
N GLU A 23 1.26 6.30 -4.45
CA GLU A 23 -0.10 6.32 -4.97
C GLU A 23 -0.89 5.09 -4.51
N MET A 24 -0.27 3.91 -4.50
CA MET A 24 -0.92 2.68 -4.00
C MET A 24 -1.20 2.72 -2.49
N ILE A 25 -0.34 3.34 -1.68
CA ILE A 25 -0.58 3.53 -0.24
C ILE A 25 -1.69 4.55 -0.01
N VAL A 26 -1.69 5.66 -0.75
CA VAL A 26 -2.76 6.67 -0.67
C VAL A 26 -4.10 6.07 -1.10
N ASP A 27 -4.12 5.30 -2.19
CA ASP A 27 -5.31 4.60 -2.65
C ASP A 27 -5.82 3.61 -1.60
N ALA A 28 -4.92 2.90 -0.91
CA ALA A 28 -5.29 2.02 0.20
C ALA A 28 -5.96 2.80 1.34
N VAL A 29 -5.41 3.94 1.77
CA VAL A 29 -5.98 4.79 2.82
C VAL A 29 -7.35 5.34 2.41
N MET A 30 -7.45 5.89 1.19
CA MET A 30 -8.65 6.55 0.68
C MET A 30 -9.80 5.57 0.38
N SER A 31 -9.49 4.31 0.05
CA SER A 31 -10.47 3.28 -0.30
C SER A 31 -11.01 2.51 0.91
N PHE A 32 -10.52 2.80 2.12
CA PHE A 32 -10.92 2.08 3.32
C PHE A 32 -12.36 2.48 3.76
N PRO A 33 -13.17 1.57 4.36
CA PRO A 33 -14.58 1.82 4.67
C PRO A 33 -14.87 3.04 5.54
N ILE A 34 -13.87 3.55 6.26
CA ILE A 34 -13.96 4.83 6.94
C ILE A 34 -13.72 5.94 5.91
N GLN A 35 -14.80 6.35 5.25
CA GLN A 35 -14.78 7.50 4.37
C GLN A 35 -14.31 8.73 5.17
N ASN A 36 -13.35 9.48 4.63
CA ASN A 36 -12.64 10.62 5.24
C ASN A 36 -11.44 10.30 6.15
N LEU A 37 -10.81 9.13 6.01
CA LEU A 37 -9.44 8.97 6.50
C LEU A 37 -8.51 9.92 5.73
N ASN A 38 -8.27 11.09 6.31
CA ASN A 38 -7.30 12.07 5.82
C ASN A 38 -5.91 11.86 6.44
N ASP A 39 -5.81 10.92 7.39
CA ASP A 39 -4.60 10.63 8.15
C ASP A 39 -4.18 9.17 7.92
N THR A 40 -2.94 9.01 7.46
CA THR A 40 -2.31 7.71 7.23
C THR A 40 -2.10 6.96 8.55
N ASP A 41 -1.88 7.67 9.66
CA ASP A 41 -1.67 7.06 10.97
C ASP A 41 -2.97 6.48 11.55
N ASP A 42 -4.11 7.15 11.34
CA ASP A 42 -5.43 6.63 11.72
C ASP A 42 -5.75 5.33 10.96
N TYR A 43 -5.43 5.29 9.67
CA TYR A 43 -5.56 4.07 8.86
C TYR A 43 -4.73 2.92 9.44
N PHE A 44 -3.45 3.14 9.71
CA PHE A 44 -2.58 2.11 10.28
C PHE A 44 -3.04 1.66 11.67
N HIS A 45 -3.59 2.56 12.48
CA HIS A 45 -4.17 2.21 13.78
C HIS A 45 -5.38 1.26 13.65
N ILE A 46 -6.22 1.49 12.65
CA ILE A 46 -7.36 0.62 12.37
C ILE A 46 -6.88 -0.75 11.88
N VAL A 47 -5.91 -0.79 10.95
CA VAL A 47 -5.33 -2.04 10.46
C VAL A 47 -4.72 -2.85 11.61
N SER A 48 -3.96 -2.21 12.50
CA SER A 48 -3.44 -2.83 13.73
C SER A 48 -4.57 -3.40 14.60
N SER A 49 -5.68 -2.68 14.74
CA SER A 49 -6.85 -3.14 15.50
C SER A 49 -7.55 -4.34 14.85
N LEU A 50 -7.69 -4.37 13.52
CA LEU A 50 -8.27 -5.50 12.77
C LEU A 50 -7.43 -6.78 12.94
N LEU A 51 -6.11 -6.62 12.86
CA LEU A 51 -5.17 -7.73 13.01
C LEU A 51 -5.01 -8.16 14.48
N GLY A 52 -5.47 -7.34 15.44
CA GLY A 52 -5.27 -7.56 16.86
C GLY A 52 -3.79 -7.48 17.27
N LYS A 53 -3.00 -6.65 16.58
CA LYS A 53 -1.55 -6.53 16.76
C LYS A 53 -1.12 -5.07 16.81
N GLU A 54 -0.20 -4.74 17.71
CA GLU A 54 0.42 -3.41 17.77
C GLU A 54 1.33 -3.17 16.54
N GLU A 55 2.11 -4.19 16.17
CA GLU A 55 2.96 -4.21 14.97
C GLU A 55 2.57 -5.40 14.08
N PHE A 56 2.59 -5.20 12.77
CA PHE A 56 2.27 -6.23 11.79
C PHE A 56 3.24 -6.23 10.62
N THR A 57 3.37 -7.39 9.98
CA THR A 57 4.19 -7.63 8.80
C THR A 57 3.30 -7.78 7.55
N VAL A 58 3.92 -7.76 6.37
CA VAL A 58 3.22 -8.04 5.10
C VAL A 58 2.53 -9.42 5.15
N ASN A 59 3.16 -10.42 5.77
CA ASN A 59 2.58 -11.76 5.91
C ASN A 59 1.33 -11.77 6.79
N ASP A 60 1.24 -10.87 7.76
CA ASP A 60 0.04 -10.74 8.60
C ASP A 60 -1.13 -10.19 7.80
N LEU A 61 -0.87 -9.19 6.94
CA LEU A 61 -1.86 -8.65 6.02
C LEU A 61 -2.35 -9.69 5.01
N ILE A 62 -1.42 -10.39 4.36
CA ILE A 62 -1.73 -11.48 3.41
C ILE A 62 -2.61 -12.52 4.11
N SER A 63 -2.19 -12.98 5.28
CA SER A 63 -2.94 -13.99 6.04
C SER A 63 -4.34 -13.50 6.40
N TYR A 64 -4.50 -12.23 6.78
CA TYR A 64 -5.81 -11.68 7.11
C TYR A 64 -6.72 -11.59 5.88
N VAL A 65 -6.21 -11.06 4.77
CA VAL A 65 -6.96 -10.93 3.51
C VAL A 65 -7.37 -12.30 2.97
N ASP A 66 -6.50 -13.30 3.01
CA ASP A 66 -6.77 -14.66 2.53
C ASP A 66 -7.85 -15.38 3.35
N ASN A 67 -8.04 -14.99 4.62
CA ASN A 67 -9.03 -15.57 5.52
C ASN A 67 -10.31 -14.71 5.66
N LEU A 68 -10.41 -13.60 4.93
CA LEU A 68 -11.57 -12.71 4.98
C LEU A 68 -12.76 -13.35 4.27
N ASP A 69 -13.90 -13.49 4.97
CA ASP A 69 -15.11 -14.05 4.37
C ASP A 69 -15.82 -13.00 3.48
N LEU A 70 -15.74 -13.21 2.18
CA LEU A 70 -16.28 -12.36 1.11
C LEU A 70 -17.81 -12.23 1.10
N THR A 71 -18.53 -13.04 1.90
CA THR A 71 -20.01 -12.98 1.96
C THR A 71 -20.53 -11.83 2.83
N LEU A 72 -19.65 -11.06 3.47
CA LEU A 72 -20.00 -10.33 4.70
C LEU A 72 -20.50 -8.89 4.57
N SER A 73 -20.31 -8.16 3.46
CA SER A 73 -20.94 -6.84 3.17
C SER A 73 -20.13 -6.05 2.15
N GLU A 74 -20.72 -5.00 1.60
CA GLU A 74 -20.01 -3.99 0.80
C GLU A 74 -18.79 -3.41 1.54
N SER A 75 -18.90 -3.17 2.84
CA SER A 75 -17.75 -2.68 3.64
C SER A 75 -16.58 -3.66 3.67
N VAL A 76 -16.85 -4.97 3.69
CA VAL A 76 -15.79 -5.98 3.66
C VAL A 76 -15.08 -6.02 2.31
N ILE A 77 -15.81 -5.75 1.21
CA ILE A 77 -15.21 -5.64 -0.13
C ILE A 77 -14.24 -4.44 -0.19
N TRP A 78 -14.63 -3.30 0.35
CA TRP A 78 -13.78 -2.10 0.39
C TRP A 78 -12.56 -2.27 1.31
N GLU A 79 -12.74 -2.90 2.47
CA GLU A 79 -11.64 -3.28 3.36
C GLU A 79 -10.63 -4.18 2.63
N MET A 80 -11.12 -5.22 1.94
CA MET A 80 -10.27 -6.12 1.20
C MET A 80 -9.53 -5.44 0.05
N ALA A 81 -10.19 -4.54 -0.69
CA ALA A 81 -9.56 -3.78 -1.75
C ALA A 81 -8.44 -2.88 -1.21
N SER A 82 -8.70 -2.18 -0.11
CA SER A 82 -7.72 -1.34 0.58
C SER A 82 -6.50 -2.15 1.05
N LEU A 83 -6.73 -3.25 1.78
CA LEU A 83 -5.65 -4.08 2.32
C LEU A 83 -4.83 -4.76 1.22
N ASN A 84 -5.44 -5.16 0.10
CA ASN A 84 -4.71 -5.68 -1.06
C ASN A 84 -3.82 -4.63 -1.71
N SER A 85 -4.29 -3.39 -1.86
CA SER A 85 -3.45 -2.29 -2.35
C SER A 85 -2.24 -2.06 -1.44
N LEU A 86 -2.44 -2.15 -0.12
CA LEU A 86 -1.36 -2.04 0.87
C LEU A 86 -0.35 -3.20 0.75
N VAL A 87 -0.82 -4.44 0.61
CA VAL A 87 0.04 -5.62 0.39
C VAL A 87 0.88 -5.43 -0.87
N HIS A 88 0.27 -5.05 -1.99
CA HIS A 88 0.98 -4.84 -3.24
C HIS A 88 2.02 -3.72 -3.14
N ALA A 89 1.71 -2.63 -2.44
CA ALA A 89 2.66 -1.55 -2.20
C ALA A 89 3.90 -2.05 -1.44
N PHE A 90 3.70 -2.82 -0.38
CA PHE A 90 4.80 -3.39 0.40
C PHE A 90 5.63 -4.42 -0.36
N GLU A 91 5.02 -5.28 -1.18
CA GLU A 91 5.77 -6.17 -2.05
C GLU A 91 6.62 -5.42 -3.08
N LEU A 92 6.10 -4.31 -3.63
CA LEU A 92 6.83 -3.48 -4.58
C LEU A 92 7.98 -2.73 -3.89
N MET A 93 7.80 -2.31 -2.65
CA MET A 93 8.87 -1.74 -1.83
C MET A 93 10.02 -2.74 -1.65
N ASP A 94 9.70 -3.98 -1.25
CA ASP A 94 10.69 -5.04 -1.07
C ASP A 94 11.45 -5.35 -2.36
N LYS A 95 10.72 -5.50 -3.48
CA LYS A 95 11.31 -5.76 -4.81
C LYS A 95 12.16 -4.61 -5.34
N SER A 96 11.80 -3.37 -5.00
CA SER A 96 12.46 -2.15 -5.53
C SER A 96 13.52 -1.58 -4.58
N GLY A 97 13.70 -2.16 -3.39
CA GLY A 97 14.60 -1.63 -2.35
C GLY A 97 14.16 -0.29 -1.77
N VAL A 98 12.89 0.10 -1.94
CA VAL A 98 12.35 1.37 -1.44
C VAL A 98 12.01 1.20 0.04
N THR A 99 12.58 2.04 0.88
CA THR A 99 12.33 2.01 2.33
C THR A 99 11.06 2.77 2.70
N ILE A 100 10.45 2.41 3.82
CA ILE A 100 9.29 3.13 4.36
C ILE A 100 9.64 4.59 4.71
N THR A 101 10.90 4.86 5.07
CA THR A 101 11.38 6.22 5.33
C THR A 101 11.33 7.09 4.07
N GLU A 102 11.75 6.55 2.92
CA GLU A 102 11.68 7.26 1.64
C GLU A 102 10.24 7.52 1.21
N VAL A 103 9.33 6.58 1.47
CA VAL A 103 7.89 6.76 1.24
C VAL A 103 7.35 7.90 2.09
N LYS A 104 7.62 7.89 3.41
CA LYS A 104 7.16 8.93 4.34
C LYS A 104 7.66 10.32 3.96
N GLN A 105 8.95 10.46 3.67
CA GLN A 105 9.53 11.73 3.21
C GLN A 105 8.82 12.27 1.97
N ARG A 106 8.45 11.39 1.04
CA ARG A 106 7.81 11.80 -0.20
C ARG A 106 6.33 12.16 -0.02
N ILE A 107 5.62 11.56 0.94
CA ILE A 107 4.27 11.97 1.35
C ILE A 107 4.30 13.38 1.96
N GLU A 108 5.28 13.69 2.80
CA GLU A 108 5.45 15.02 3.42
C GLU A 108 5.79 16.13 2.40
N GLU A 109 6.30 15.77 1.21
CA GLU A 109 6.62 16.70 0.12
C GLU A 109 5.43 16.99 -0.83
N LEU A 110 4.28 16.33 -0.66
CA LEU A 110 3.06 16.55 -1.46
C LEU A 110 2.22 17.70 -0.89
#